data_AF-A0AAU4Q141-F1
#
_entry.id   AF-A0AAU4Q141-F1
#
_cell.length_a   1.000
_cell.length_b   1.000
_cell.length_c   1.000
_cell.angle_alpha   90.00
_cell.angle_beta   90.00
_cell.angle_gamma   90.00
#
_symmetry.space_group_name_H-M   'P 1'
#
loop_
_entity.id
_entity.type
_entity.pdbx_description
1 polymer ?
#
loop_
_entity_poly.entity_id
_entity_poly.type
_entity_poly.pdbx_seq_one_letter_code
_entity_poly.pdbx_strand_id
1 'polypeptide(L)'
;MTAYAIAVLGTTPGAPHPDVLTYIERVQSTFTPYGGRFLVHGRPGEWVEGERLGGIVMIEFPDLERAHAWYASPAYQEILPLRTDHLPGSLVLLDGVPPGYDAAHTAAAMREA
;
A
#
# COMPACT_ATOMS: atom_id res chain seq x y z
N MET A 1 -11.75 -11.43 4.31
CA MET A 1 -11.60 -10.27 5.21
C MET A 1 -11.03 -9.16 4.37
N THR A 2 -11.45 -7.90 4.53
CA THR A 2 -10.85 -6.79 3.76
C THR A 2 -9.35 -6.81 3.92
N ALA A 3 -8.60 -6.65 2.83
CA ALA A 3 -7.15 -6.64 2.83
C ALA A 3 -6.61 -5.29 2.36
N TYR A 4 -5.36 -5.02 2.69
CA TYR A 4 -4.71 -3.75 2.40
C TYR A 4 -3.34 -3.97 1.76
N ALA A 5 -3.07 -3.17 0.73
CA ALA A 5 -1.72 -2.91 0.26
C ALA A 5 -1.26 -1.57 0.85
N ILE A 6 -0.20 -1.60 1.66
CA ILE A 6 0.37 -0.39 2.29
C ILE A 6 1.78 -0.20 1.77
N ALA A 7 2.00 0.91 1.06
CA ALA A 7 3.32 1.31 0.60
C ALA A 7 3.84 2.50 1.42
N VAL A 8 5.09 2.40 1.84
CA VAL A 8 5.86 3.51 2.42
C VAL A 8 6.95 3.87 1.42
N LEU A 9 6.81 5.04 0.81
CA LEU A 9 7.67 5.52 -0.26
C LEU A 9 8.61 6.60 0.28
N GLY A 10 9.90 6.50 -0.02
CA GLY A 10 10.87 7.52 0.33
C GLY A 10 10.60 8.86 -0.36
N THR A 11 11.45 9.85 -0.09
CA THR A 11 11.40 11.14 -0.78
C THR A 11 12.58 11.26 -1.73
N THR A 12 12.33 11.70 -2.96
CA THR A 12 13.39 12.12 -3.88
C THR A 12 13.58 13.64 -3.82
N PRO A 13 14.82 14.16 -3.84
CA PRO A 13 15.06 15.59 -3.97
C PRO A 13 14.54 16.11 -5.32
N GLY A 14 13.81 17.23 -5.30
CA GLY A 14 13.32 17.89 -6.52
C GLY A 14 12.02 17.30 -7.07
N ALA A 15 11.76 17.52 -8.36
CA ALA A 15 10.58 17.00 -9.02
C ALA A 15 10.66 15.46 -9.19
N PRO A 16 9.54 14.73 -9.12
CA PRO A 16 9.52 13.29 -9.41
C PRO A 16 10.04 12.99 -10.82
N HIS A 17 10.74 11.86 -10.98
CA HIS A 17 11.15 11.37 -12.30
C HIS A 17 9.92 11.13 -13.21
N PRO A 18 9.98 11.43 -14.52
CA PRO A 18 8.84 11.25 -15.43
C PRO A 18 8.23 9.83 -15.43
N ASP A 19 9.05 8.80 -15.24
CA ASP A 19 8.56 7.41 -15.11
C ASP A 19 7.67 7.22 -13.88
N VAL A 20 7.99 7.88 -12.76
CA VAL A 20 7.15 7.84 -11.56
C VAL A 20 5.79 8.51 -11.82
N LEU A 21 5.78 9.60 -12.60
CA LEU A 21 4.52 10.24 -13.02
C LEU A 21 3.69 9.30 -13.90
N THR A 22 4.34 8.62 -14.86
CA THR A 22 3.71 7.62 -15.72
C THR A 22 3.16 6.44 -14.91
N TYR A 23 3.87 5.99 -13.87
CA TYR A 23 3.38 4.99 -12.94
C TYR A 23 2.10 5.45 -12.22
N ILE A 24 2.09 6.68 -11.69
CA ILE A 24 0.94 7.24 -10.96
C ILE A 24 -0.29 7.35 -11.88
N GLU A 25 -0.10 7.72 -13.15
CA GLU A 25 -1.19 7.79 -14.14
C GLU A 25 -1.83 6.42 -14.41
N ARG A 26 -1.03 5.34 -14.37
CA ARG A 26 -1.47 4.00 -14.77
C ARG A 26 -1.90 3.11 -13.62
N VAL A 27 -1.34 3.30 -12.42
CA VAL A 27 -1.47 2.33 -11.32
C VAL A 27 -2.93 2.02 -10.95
N GLN A 28 -3.83 3.01 -10.98
CA GLN A 28 -5.23 2.80 -10.59
C GLN A 28 -5.96 1.79 -11.47
N SER A 29 -5.72 1.82 -12.79
CA SER A 29 -6.38 0.90 -13.72
C SER A 29 -5.93 -0.54 -13.50
N THR A 30 -4.74 -0.76 -12.93
CA THR A 30 -4.20 -2.11 -12.69
C THR A 30 -4.91 -2.85 -11.56
N PHE A 31 -5.33 -2.15 -10.49
CA PHE A 31 -5.99 -2.80 -9.34
C PHE A 31 -7.52 -2.73 -9.38
N THR A 32 -8.11 -1.80 -10.16
CA THR A 32 -9.57 -1.66 -10.26
C THR A 32 -10.29 -2.98 -10.63
N PRO A 33 -9.79 -3.79 -11.59
CA PRO A 33 -10.38 -5.10 -11.91
C PRO A 33 -10.39 -6.11 -10.76
N TYR A 34 -9.48 -5.94 -9.80
CA TYR A 34 -9.35 -6.76 -8.60
C TYR A 34 -10.21 -6.23 -7.43
N GLY A 35 -11.05 -5.22 -7.67
CA GLY A 35 -11.84 -4.56 -6.63
C GLY A 35 -11.04 -3.61 -5.74
N GLY A 36 -9.83 -3.24 -6.17
CA GLY A 36 -8.95 -2.34 -5.43
C GLY A 36 -9.46 -0.89 -5.43
N ARG A 37 -9.27 -0.17 -4.32
CA ARG A 37 -9.57 1.28 -4.23
C ARG A 37 -8.56 2.00 -3.34
N PHE A 38 -8.16 3.21 -3.76
CA PHE A 38 -7.31 4.06 -2.92
C PHE A 38 -8.01 4.48 -1.62
N LEU A 39 -7.29 4.38 -0.51
CA LEU A 39 -7.61 4.98 0.78
C LEU A 39 -6.70 6.19 1.08
N VAL A 40 -5.42 6.08 0.76
CA VAL A 40 -4.40 7.14 0.94
C VAL A 40 -3.48 7.13 -0.28
N HIS A 41 -3.10 8.31 -0.78
CA HIS A 41 -2.19 8.43 -1.92
C HIS A 41 -1.18 9.58 -1.73
N GLY A 42 -0.11 9.32 -0.99
CA GLY A 42 1.07 10.20 -0.93
C GLY A 42 0.83 11.59 -0.34
N ARG A 43 -0.33 11.84 0.30
CA ARG A 43 -0.59 13.12 0.96
C ARG A 43 0.33 13.27 2.18
N PRO A 44 0.91 14.46 2.43
CA PRO A 44 1.66 14.70 3.65
C PRO A 44 0.73 14.52 4.85
N GLY A 45 0.99 13.49 5.66
CA GLY A 45 0.37 13.34 6.97
C GLY A 45 1.09 14.18 8.03
N GLU A 46 0.42 14.40 9.15
CA GLU A 46 1.06 14.85 10.38
C GLU A 46 1.68 13.65 11.09
N TRP A 47 2.98 13.72 11.34
CA TRP A 47 3.70 12.70 12.10
C TRP A 47 3.59 13.07 13.57
N VAL A 48 2.70 12.40 14.29
CA VAL A 48 2.40 12.70 15.70
C VAL A 48 3.42 12.06 16.64
N GLU A 49 3.93 10.87 16.29
CA GLU A 49 4.94 10.14 17.05
C GLU A 49 5.90 9.41 16.10
N GLY A 50 7.15 9.22 16.53
CA GLY A 50 8.16 8.44 15.80
C GLY A 50 8.85 9.18 14.65
N GLU A 51 9.57 8.42 13.83
CA GLU A 51 10.32 8.94 12.69
C GLU A 51 9.44 9.04 11.43
N ARG A 52 9.70 10.06 10.63
CA ARG A 52 9.05 10.26 9.34
C ARG A 52 9.54 9.23 8.32
N LEU A 53 8.69 8.25 8.01
CA LEU A 53 9.05 7.13 7.10
C LEU A 53 8.88 7.46 5.60
N GLY A 54 8.18 8.55 5.25
CA GLY A 54 8.01 8.99 3.85
C GLY A 54 6.54 9.25 3.45
N GLY A 55 6.22 9.11 2.16
CA GLY A 55 4.85 9.17 1.66
C GLY A 55 4.14 7.83 1.81
N ILE A 56 2.92 7.83 2.34
CA ILE A 56 2.12 6.61 2.53
C ILE A 56 1.10 6.47 1.39
N VAL A 57 1.01 5.27 0.81
CA VAL A 57 -0.06 4.87 -0.12
C VAL A 57 -0.78 3.66 0.45
N MET A 58 -2.11 3.69 0.45
CA MET A 58 -2.95 2.60 0.93
C MET A 58 -4.02 2.27 -0.11
N ILE A 59 -4.14 0.98 -0.43
CA ILE A 59 -5.18 0.45 -1.33
C ILE A 59 -5.93 -0.64 -0.57
N GLU A 60 -7.25 -0.55 -0.57
CA GLU A 60 -8.17 -1.54 -0.01
C GLU A 60 -8.54 -2.56 -1.09
N PHE A 61 -8.57 -3.84 -0.72
CA PHE A 61 -9.07 -4.95 -1.55
C PHE A 61 -10.14 -5.75 -0.79
N PRO A 62 -11.05 -6.45 -1.48
CA PRO A 62 -12.05 -7.30 -0.83
C PRO A 62 -11.44 -8.40 0.04
N ASP A 63 -10.27 -8.93 -0.36
CA ASP A 63 -9.54 -10.00 0.30
C ASP A 63 -8.05 -10.02 -0.13
N LEU A 64 -7.24 -10.75 0.63
CA LEU A 64 -5.80 -10.84 0.40
C LEU A 64 -5.44 -11.59 -0.89
N GLU A 65 -6.28 -12.54 -1.31
CA GLU A 65 -6.11 -13.26 -2.57
C GLU A 65 -6.14 -12.28 -3.76
N ARG A 66 -7.12 -11.36 -3.80
CA ARG A 66 -7.20 -10.33 -4.83
C ARG A 66 -6.04 -9.34 -4.79
N ALA A 67 -5.56 -8.99 -3.60
CA ALA A 67 -4.37 -8.14 -3.47
C ALA A 67 -3.13 -8.83 -4.05
N HIS A 68 -2.93 -10.12 -3.76
CA HIS A 68 -1.85 -10.92 -4.36
C HIS A 68 -2.02 -11.06 -5.88
N ALA A 69 -3.23 -11.34 -6.35
CA ALA A 69 -3.52 -11.49 -7.78
C ALA A 69 -3.28 -10.19 -8.55
N TRP A 70 -3.61 -9.04 -7.97
CA TRP A 70 -3.26 -7.72 -8.51
C TRP A 70 -1.73 -7.54 -8.58
N TYR A 71 -1.03 -7.79 -7.46
CA TYR A 71 0.42 -7.57 -7.42
C TYR A 71 1.15 -8.47 -8.43
N ALA A 72 0.72 -9.72 -8.60
CA ALA A 72 1.26 -10.65 -9.58
C ALA A 72 0.77 -10.42 -11.02
N SER A 73 -0.16 -9.49 -11.24
CA SER A 73 -0.77 -9.29 -12.56
C SER A 73 0.24 -8.76 -13.59
N PRO A 74 0.16 -9.19 -14.86
CA PRO A 74 1.02 -8.66 -15.91
C PRO A 74 0.94 -7.14 -16.03
N ALA A 75 -0.26 -6.58 -15.92
CA ALA A 75 -0.49 -5.13 -16.02
C ALA A 75 0.21 -4.33 -14.91
N TYR A 76 0.22 -4.83 -13.67
CA TYR A 76 0.93 -4.15 -12.58
C TYR A 76 2.44 -4.38 -12.67
N GLN A 77 2.88 -5.60 -12.98
CA GLN A 77 4.30 -5.93 -13.12
C GLN A 77 4.97 -5.15 -14.26
N GLU A 78 4.25 -4.85 -15.34
CA GLU A 78 4.75 -4.02 -16.44
C GLU A 78 5.12 -2.59 -15.98
N ILE A 79 4.30 -1.98 -15.12
CA ILE A 79 4.52 -0.60 -14.66
C ILE A 79 5.38 -0.52 -13.40
N LEU A 80 5.58 -1.62 -12.67
CA LEU A 80 6.28 -1.62 -11.37
C LEU A 80 7.71 -1.00 -11.45
N PRO A 81 8.56 -1.32 -12.44
CA PRO A 81 9.90 -0.74 -12.58
C PRO A 81 9.91 0.78 -12.70
N LEU A 82 8.88 1.36 -13.35
CA LEU A 82 8.75 2.81 -13.50
C LEU A 82 8.76 3.55 -12.16
N ARG A 83 8.31 2.89 -11.08
CA ARG A 83 8.42 3.39 -9.71
C ARG A 83 9.68 2.87 -9.01
N THR A 84 9.92 1.56 -9.00
CA THR A 84 10.95 0.97 -8.13
C THR A 84 12.37 1.39 -8.47
N ASP A 85 12.64 1.74 -9.72
CA ASP A 85 13.97 2.12 -10.18
C ASP A 85 14.33 3.57 -9.78
N HIS A 86 13.31 4.39 -9.50
CA HIS A 86 13.45 5.83 -9.25
C HIS A 86 12.99 6.28 -7.87
N LEU A 87 12.19 5.48 -7.18
CA LEU A 87 11.59 5.81 -5.89
C LEU A 87 11.68 4.61 -4.93
N PRO A 88 12.64 4.62 -3.98
CA PRO A 88 12.76 3.55 -3.00
C PRO A 88 11.53 3.52 -2.11
N GLY A 89 11.15 2.32 -1.69
CA GLY A 89 10.03 2.13 -0.78
C GLY A 89 9.77 0.68 -0.47
N SER A 90 8.93 0.46 0.54
CA SER A 90 8.46 -0.85 0.96
C SER A 90 6.97 -0.98 0.67
N LEU A 91 6.52 -2.19 0.37
CA LEU A 91 5.12 -2.53 0.20
C LEU A 91 4.82 -3.77 1.03
N VAL A 92 3.72 -3.76 1.76
CA VAL A 92 3.18 -4.94 2.45
C VAL A 92 1.75 -5.19 2.01
N LEU A 93 1.39 -6.47 1.86
CA LEU A 93 0.03 -6.94 1.70
C LEU A 93 -0.38 -7.64 3.00
N LEU A 94 -1.50 -7.27 3.58
CA LEU A 94 -1.97 -7.83 4.84
C LEU A 94 -3.49 -7.87 4.90
N ASP A 95 -4.01 -8.82 5.68
CA ASP A 95 -5.40 -8.80 6.10
C ASP A 95 -5.67 -7.64 7.06
N GLY A 96 -6.88 -7.09 6.96
CA GLY A 96 -7.44 -6.21 7.95
C GLY A 96 -7.90 -6.96 9.20
N VAL A 97 -8.78 -6.30 9.95
CA VAL A 97 -9.47 -6.91 11.09
C VAL A 97 -10.98 -6.86 10.84
N PRO A 98 -11.77 -7.78 11.43
CA PRO A 98 -13.22 -7.76 11.27
C PRO A 98 -13.85 -6.51 11.93
N PRO A 99 -15.07 -6.12 11.54
CA PRO A 99 -15.84 -5.12 12.26
C PRO A 99 -15.99 -5.50 13.74
N GLY A 100 -15.82 -4.53 14.64
CA GLY A 100 -15.88 -4.76 16.08
C GLY A 100 -14.64 -5.44 16.67
N TYR A 101 -13.52 -5.44 15.95
CA TYR A 101 -12.24 -5.90 16.49
C TYR A 101 -11.87 -5.17 17.79
N ASP A 102 -11.49 -5.95 18.80
CA ASP A 102 -11.03 -5.47 20.10
C ASP A 102 -9.58 -5.94 20.33
N ALA A 103 -8.67 -4.98 20.44
CA ALA A 103 -7.26 -5.23 20.66
C ALA A 103 -6.98 -5.92 22.02
N ALA A 104 -7.89 -5.82 23.00
CA ALA A 104 -7.74 -6.49 24.29
C ALA A 104 -7.71 -8.02 24.13
N HIS A 105 -8.50 -8.57 23.20
CA HIS A 105 -8.49 -10.01 22.91
C HIS A 105 -7.15 -10.47 22.33
N THR A 106 -6.57 -9.70 21.40
CA THR A 106 -5.24 -10.00 20.86
C THR A 106 -4.17 -9.92 21.95
N ALA A 107 -4.23 -8.92 22.82
CA ALA A 107 -3.30 -8.79 23.93
C ALA A 107 -3.42 -9.95 24.95
N ALA A 108 -4.62 -10.45 25.21
CA ALA A 108 -4.82 -11.62 26.06
C ALA A 108 -4.17 -12.87 25.45
N ALA A 109 -4.45 -13.16 24.18
CA ALA A 109 -3.87 -14.29 23.47
C ALA A 109 -2.34 -14.25 23.42
N MET A 110 -1.73 -13.07 23.23
CA MET A 110 -0.27 -12.92 23.23
C MET A 110 0.39 -13.19 24.58
N ARG A 111 -0.29 -12.98 25.71
CA ARG A 111 0.26 -13.27 27.05
C ARG A 111 0.22 -14.75 27.40
N GLU A 112 -0.64 -15.51 26.73
CA GLU A 112 -0.83 -16.95 26.94
C GLU A 112 0.09 -17.81 26.06
N ALA A 113 0.77 -17.20 25.08
CA ALA A 113 1.73 -17.84 24.17
C ALA A 113 3.16 -17.83 24.74
#